data_AF-A0A6A4R9A6-F1
#
_entry.id   AF-A0A6A4R9A6-F1
#
_cell.length_a   1.000
_cell.length_b   1.000
_cell.length_c   1.000
_cell.angle_alpha   90.00
_cell.angle_beta   90.00
_cell.angle_gamma   90.00
#
_symmetry.space_group_name_H-M   'P 1'
#
loop_
_entity.id
_entity.type
_entity.pdbx_description
1 polymer ?
#
loop_
_entity_poly.entity_id
_entity_poly.type
_entity_poly.pdbx_seq_one_letter_code
_entity_poly.pdbx_strand_id
1 'polypeptide(L)'
;STLIGSRALAGTFDPASLEARDADGISVGEALRAFGGDPEQIPSLARDPDSVLGFVEVHIEQGPVLERRDHALGVVTSLTGIERHRLTVAGKAGHAGTTPMPGRRDALVGAAEMIAEVDRILNATEDFVGVVGKLEVRPNAVNVIPAEVVFTLELRSPHAEVRRRGREDILAACRQLAQARELSLT
;
A
#
# COMPACT_ATOMS: atom_id res chain seq x y z
N SER A 1 0.76 -11.79 6.28
CA SER A 1 -0.39 -11.06 6.88
C SER A 1 0.05 -10.46 8.21
N THR A 2 -0.34 -9.23 8.55
CA THR A 2 -0.01 -8.60 9.86
C THR A 2 -0.97 -9.02 10.99
N LEU A 3 -1.93 -9.90 10.72
CA LEU A 3 -3.02 -10.28 11.63
C LEU A 3 -3.03 -11.80 11.90
N ILE A 4 -1.86 -12.44 11.94
CA ILE A 4 -1.74 -13.90 12.09
C ILE A 4 -2.43 -14.39 13.37
N GLY A 5 -2.13 -13.76 14.52
CA GLY A 5 -2.69 -14.15 15.81
C GLY A 5 -4.19 -13.90 15.95
N SER A 6 -4.68 -12.72 15.54
CA SER A 6 -6.12 -12.42 15.60
C SER A 6 -6.93 -13.30 14.65
N ARG A 7 -6.41 -13.65 13.48
CA ARG A 7 -7.04 -14.61 12.56
C ARG A 7 -7.12 -16.02 13.12
N ALA A 8 -6.12 -16.47 13.90
CA ALA A 8 -6.19 -17.75 14.60
C ALA A 8 -7.37 -17.78 15.58
N LEU A 9 -7.50 -16.75 16.42
CA LEU A 9 -8.62 -16.65 17.37
C LEU A 9 -9.98 -16.45 16.67
N ALA A 10 -10.01 -15.74 15.55
CA ALA A 10 -11.23 -15.52 14.76
C ALA A 10 -11.59 -16.69 13.84
N GLY A 11 -10.83 -17.79 13.83
CA GLY A 11 -11.09 -18.95 12.96
C GLY A 11 -10.90 -18.68 11.47
N THR A 12 -10.21 -17.60 11.10
CA THR A 12 -9.97 -17.16 9.70
C THR A 12 -8.48 -17.19 9.33
N PHE A 13 -7.74 -18.05 10.02
CA PHE A 13 -6.32 -18.28 9.77
C PHE A 13 -6.10 -18.92 8.40
N ASP A 14 -5.14 -18.36 7.66
CA ASP A 14 -4.70 -18.89 6.37
C ASP A 14 -3.36 -19.61 6.56
N PRO A 15 -3.30 -20.94 6.38
CA PRO A 15 -2.08 -21.72 6.52
C PRO A 15 -0.92 -21.23 5.66
N ALA A 16 -1.18 -20.62 4.49
CA ALA A 16 -0.13 -20.07 3.63
C ALA A 16 0.66 -18.93 4.31
N SER A 17 0.09 -18.30 5.35
CA SER A 17 0.81 -17.31 6.15
C SER A 17 2.04 -17.87 6.88
N LEU A 18 2.12 -19.19 7.09
CA LEU A 18 3.28 -19.85 7.70
C LEU A 18 4.50 -19.89 6.78
N GLU A 19 4.30 -19.75 5.47
CA GLU A 19 5.37 -19.80 4.46
C GLU A 19 6.09 -18.46 4.29
N ALA A 20 5.52 -17.36 4.82
CA ALA A 20 6.14 -16.05 4.75
C ALA A 20 7.52 -16.09 5.42
N ARG A 21 8.54 -15.57 4.72
CA ARG A 21 9.93 -15.57 5.19
C ARG A 21 10.38 -14.17 5.61
N ASP A 22 11.22 -14.11 6.63
CA ASP A 22 11.94 -12.89 7.00
C ASP A 22 13.16 -12.65 6.09
N ALA A 23 13.98 -11.64 6.44
CA ALA A 23 15.16 -11.27 5.67
C ALA A 23 16.28 -12.33 5.70
N ASP A 24 16.29 -13.20 6.70
CA ASP A 24 17.25 -14.31 6.84
C ASP A 24 16.73 -15.59 6.18
N GLY A 25 15.53 -15.53 5.58
CA GLY A 25 14.89 -16.64 4.93
C GLY A 25 14.20 -17.61 5.89
N ILE A 26 14.02 -17.28 7.17
CA ILE A 26 13.30 -18.12 8.13
C ILE A 26 11.79 -17.92 7.92
N SER A 27 11.07 -19.01 7.74
CA SER A 27 9.60 -18.96 7.61
C SER A 27 8.93 -18.75 8.97
N VAL A 28 7.74 -18.14 8.95
CA VAL A 28 6.91 -17.99 10.16
C VAL A 28 6.67 -19.34 10.85
N GLY A 29 6.45 -20.41 10.09
CA GLY A 29 6.27 -21.76 10.64
C GLY A 29 7.51 -22.31 11.34
N GLU A 30 8.70 -22.09 10.77
CA GLU A 30 9.98 -22.45 11.40
C GLU A 30 10.21 -21.65 12.68
N ALA A 31 9.99 -20.33 12.63
CA ALA A 31 10.13 -19.44 13.78
C ALA A 31 9.16 -19.82 14.91
N LEU A 32 7.91 -20.17 14.58
CA LEU A 32 6.91 -20.60 15.57
C LEU A 32 7.32 -21.91 16.26
N ARG A 33 7.80 -22.90 15.50
CA ARG A 33 8.30 -24.16 16.08
C ARG A 33 9.54 -23.93 16.95
N ALA A 34 10.47 -23.09 16.50
CA ALA A 34 11.66 -22.73 17.26
C ALA A 34 11.32 -22.01 18.58
N PHE A 35 10.24 -21.22 18.58
CA PHE A 35 9.69 -20.59 19.78
C PHE A 35 8.98 -21.57 20.73
N GLY A 36 8.73 -22.80 20.29
CA GLY A 36 8.03 -23.85 21.05
C GLY A 36 6.52 -23.93 20.78
N GLY A 37 6.02 -23.24 19.76
CA GLY A 37 4.65 -23.36 19.30
C GLY A 37 4.46 -24.52 18.32
N ASP A 38 3.21 -24.98 18.20
CA ASP A 38 2.82 -26.01 17.24
C ASP A 38 1.90 -25.39 16.16
N PRO A 39 2.40 -25.21 14.91
CA PRO A 39 1.58 -24.67 13.83
C PRO A 39 0.34 -25.52 13.52
N GLU A 40 0.38 -26.82 13.80
CA GLU A 40 -0.74 -27.74 13.54
C GLU A 40 -1.88 -27.55 14.55
N GLN A 41 -1.62 -26.92 15.71
CA GLN A 41 -2.63 -26.60 16.72
C GLN A 41 -3.33 -25.27 16.48
N ILE A 42 -2.89 -24.44 15.54
CA ILE A 42 -3.48 -23.12 15.31
C ILE A 42 -5.01 -23.17 15.09
N PRO A 43 -5.59 -24.12 14.32
CA PRO A 43 -7.03 -24.20 14.13
C PRO A 43 -7.82 -24.40 15.44
N SER A 44 -7.24 -25.03 16.47
CA SER A 44 -7.92 -25.27 17.75
C SER A 44 -7.99 -24.02 18.64
N LEU A 45 -7.26 -22.96 18.28
CA LEU A 45 -7.28 -21.67 18.99
C LEU A 45 -8.52 -20.84 18.67
N ALA A 46 -9.28 -21.20 17.63
CA ALA A 46 -10.46 -20.47 17.20
C ALA A 46 -11.49 -20.38 18.34
N ARG A 47 -11.99 -19.17 18.58
CA ARG A 47 -13.06 -18.90 19.54
C ARG A 47 -14.40 -19.11 18.86
N ASP A 48 -15.33 -19.71 19.58
CA ASP A 48 -16.73 -19.77 19.18
C ASP A 48 -17.33 -18.34 19.23
N PRO A 49 -17.81 -17.78 18.11
CA PRO A 49 -18.43 -16.46 18.09
C PRO A 49 -19.59 -16.30 19.08
N ASP A 50 -20.35 -17.37 19.34
CA ASP A 50 -21.50 -17.35 20.27
C ASP A 50 -21.05 -17.27 21.73
N SER A 51 -19.78 -17.58 22.01
CA SER A 51 -19.18 -17.51 23.36
C SER A 51 -18.56 -16.15 23.69
N VAL A 52 -18.50 -15.21 22.73
CA VAL A 52 -17.78 -13.93 22.87
C VAL A 52 -18.77 -12.77 22.91
N LEU A 53 -18.87 -12.08 24.05
CA LEU A 53 -19.72 -10.89 24.20
C LEU A 53 -19.20 -9.68 23.40
N GLY A 54 -17.88 -9.54 23.27
CA GLY A 54 -17.25 -8.44 22.56
C GLY A 54 -15.73 -8.40 22.75
N PHE A 55 -15.08 -7.47 22.04
CA PHE A 55 -13.64 -7.24 22.10
C PHE A 55 -13.37 -5.74 22.28
N VAL A 56 -12.45 -5.40 23.19
CA VAL A 56 -11.99 -4.04 23.44
C VAL A 56 -10.48 -3.99 23.29
N GLU A 57 -10.01 -3.09 22.43
CA GLU A 57 -8.59 -2.79 22.24
C GLU A 57 -8.32 -1.36 22.67
N VAL A 58 -7.31 -1.19 23.53
CA VAL A 58 -6.79 0.12 23.91
C VAL A 58 -5.49 0.34 23.16
N HIS A 59 -5.41 1.45 22.43
CA HIS A 59 -4.26 1.75 21.59
C HIS A 59 -3.95 3.25 21.64
N ILE A 60 -2.67 3.61 21.50
CA ILE A 60 -2.28 5.01 21.26
C ILE A 60 -2.81 5.49 19.92
N GLU A 61 -3.07 6.79 19.75
CA GLU A 61 -3.66 7.33 18.52
C GLU A 61 -2.77 7.12 17.27
N GLN A 62 -1.44 7.08 17.46
CA GLN A 62 -0.45 7.10 16.38
C GLN A 62 -0.58 8.32 15.43
N GLY A 63 -1.30 9.34 15.86
CA GLY A 63 -1.55 10.57 15.16
C GLY A 63 -1.59 11.77 16.13
N PRO A 64 -1.67 12.99 15.60
CA PRO A 64 -1.65 14.21 16.43
C PRO A 64 -3.03 14.80 16.72
N VAL A 65 -4.15 14.09 16.54
CA VAL A 65 -5.51 14.63 16.69
C VAL A 65 -5.87 14.87 18.15
N LEU A 66 -5.69 13.89 19.03
CA LEU A 66 -5.94 13.98 20.46
C LEU A 66 -5.02 15.01 21.11
N GLU A 67 -3.73 15.00 20.75
CA GLU A 67 -2.76 15.99 21.22
C GLU A 67 -3.19 17.42 20.80
N ARG A 68 -3.47 17.64 19.52
CA ARG A 68 -3.88 18.98 19.03
C ARG A 68 -5.23 19.45 19.57
N ARG A 69 -6.10 18.53 19.97
CA ARG A 69 -7.40 18.84 20.58
C ARG A 69 -7.36 18.89 22.10
N ASP A 70 -6.20 18.64 22.72
CA ASP A 70 -6.04 18.52 24.16
C ASP A 70 -7.05 17.53 24.78
N HIS A 71 -7.09 16.32 24.23
CA HIS A 71 -7.99 15.25 24.67
C HIS A 71 -7.20 14.03 25.15
N ALA A 72 -7.56 13.51 26.32
CA ALA A 72 -6.90 12.34 26.91
C ALA A 72 -7.40 10.99 26.36
N LEU A 73 -8.57 10.97 25.71
CA LEU A 73 -9.21 9.75 25.22
C LEU A 73 -9.99 10.02 23.94
N GLY A 74 -9.88 9.12 22.97
CA GLY A 74 -10.73 9.06 21.78
C GLY A 74 -11.49 7.75 21.72
N VAL A 75 -12.79 7.81 21.40
CA VAL A 75 -13.58 6.63 21.07
C VAL A 75 -13.48 6.41 19.56
N VAL A 76 -12.80 5.33 19.15
CA VAL A 76 -12.62 4.99 17.74
C VAL A 76 -13.96 4.55 17.16
N THR A 77 -14.45 5.26 16.13
CA THR A 77 -15.72 4.97 15.46
C THR A 77 -15.56 4.09 14.23
N SER A 78 -14.40 4.12 13.58
CA SER A 78 -14.10 3.34 12.38
C SER A 78 -12.60 3.12 12.22
N LEU A 79 -12.23 1.97 11.65
CA LEU A 79 -10.88 1.74 11.13
C LEU A 79 -10.85 2.09 9.65
N THR A 80 -9.87 2.88 9.22
CA THR A 80 -9.71 3.19 7.79
C THR A 80 -9.32 1.94 7.02
N GLY A 81 -10.08 1.61 5.97
CA GLY A 81 -9.66 0.56 5.05
C GLY A 81 -8.43 1.02 4.26
N ILE A 82 -7.47 0.12 4.09
CA ILE A 82 -6.17 0.37 3.45
C ILE A 82 -6.09 -0.48 2.18
N GLU A 83 -5.60 0.09 1.09
CA GLU A 83 -5.20 -0.65 -0.11
C GLU A 83 -3.85 -0.14 -0.63
N ARG A 84 -3.11 -1.02 -1.32
CA ARG A 84 -1.81 -0.71 -1.91
C ARG A 84 -1.80 -1.13 -3.36
N HIS A 85 -1.33 -0.23 -4.22
CA HIS A 85 -1.22 -0.43 -5.65
C HIS A 85 0.25 -0.27 -6.06
N ARG A 86 0.78 -1.25 -6.78
CA ARG A 86 2.09 -1.15 -7.43
C ARG A 86 1.85 -0.78 -8.89
N LEU A 87 2.23 0.44 -9.28
CA LEU A 87 2.08 0.95 -10.63
C LEU A 87 3.43 0.94 -11.33
N THR A 88 3.47 0.38 -12.54
CA THR A 88 4.66 0.34 -13.39
C THR A 88 4.44 1.21 -14.62
N VAL A 89 5.24 2.27 -14.71
CA VAL A 89 5.30 3.18 -15.86
C VAL A 89 6.46 2.74 -16.75
N ALA A 90 6.16 2.31 -17.96
CA ALA A 90 7.15 1.89 -18.94
C ALA A 90 7.21 2.88 -20.12
N GLY A 91 8.43 3.33 -20.39
CA GLY A 91 8.81 4.23 -21.47
C GLY A 91 9.87 3.60 -22.35
N LYS A 92 10.89 4.39 -22.73
CA LYS A 92 11.99 3.93 -23.58
C LYS A 92 13.32 4.52 -23.15
N ALA A 93 14.29 3.66 -22.88
CA ALA A 93 15.67 4.09 -22.65
C ALA A 93 16.23 4.85 -23.85
N GLY A 94 17.00 5.90 -23.57
CA GLY A 94 17.72 6.69 -24.57
C GLY A 94 18.87 7.44 -23.92
N HIS A 95 19.82 7.89 -24.73
CA HIS A 95 20.95 8.64 -24.22
C HIS A 95 20.55 10.11 -24.01
N ALA A 96 20.76 10.63 -22.79
CA ALA A 96 20.21 11.93 -22.38
C ALA A 96 20.67 13.10 -23.25
N GLY A 97 21.87 13.02 -23.84
CA GLY A 97 22.44 14.10 -24.68
C GLY A 97 22.14 13.99 -26.18
N THR A 98 21.77 12.81 -26.70
CA THR A 98 21.66 12.59 -28.15
C THR A 98 20.25 12.24 -28.60
N THR A 99 19.39 11.78 -27.69
CA THR A 99 17.95 11.64 -27.99
C THR A 99 17.30 13.02 -28.00
N PRO A 100 16.68 13.47 -29.11
CA PRO A 100 15.94 14.74 -29.15
C PRO A 100 14.86 14.81 -28.07
N MET A 101 14.46 16.01 -27.65
CA MET A 101 13.37 16.17 -26.67
C MET A 101 12.00 15.71 -27.22
N PRO A 102 11.60 16.06 -28.46
CA PRO A 102 10.38 15.52 -29.05
C PRO A 102 10.46 13.99 -29.20
N GLY A 103 9.39 13.29 -28.84
CA GLY A 103 9.28 11.84 -28.95
C GLY A 103 10.00 11.04 -27.84
N ARG A 104 10.52 11.71 -26.81
CA ARG A 104 10.98 10.99 -25.60
C ARG A 104 9.80 10.33 -24.91
N ARG A 105 10.00 9.08 -24.51
CA ARG A 105 9.10 8.31 -23.65
C ARG A 105 9.77 8.14 -22.30
N ASP A 106 9.90 9.25 -21.57
CA ASP A 106 10.59 9.29 -20.29
C ASP A 106 9.67 8.81 -19.15
N ALA A 107 9.96 7.63 -18.62
CA ALA A 107 9.12 7.01 -17.60
C ALA A 107 9.14 7.79 -16.27
N LEU A 108 10.26 8.45 -15.93
CA LEU A 108 10.38 9.17 -14.67
C LEU A 108 9.62 10.48 -14.70
N VAL A 109 9.72 11.24 -15.79
CA VAL A 109 8.91 12.46 -15.94
C VAL A 109 7.42 12.08 -15.95
N GLY A 110 7.06 11.00 -16.65
CA GLY A 110 5.70 10.44 -16.66
C GLY A 110 5.19 10.12 -15.26
N ALA A 111 5.97 9.37 -14.49
CA ALA A 111 5.63 9.03 -13.10
C ALA A 111 5.54 10.28 -12.21
N ALA A 112 6.40 11.29 -12.38
CA ALA A 112 6.35 12.52 -11.60
C ALA A 112 5.03 13.29 -11.80
N GLU A 113 4.53 13.37 -13.04
CA GLU A 113 3.21 13.98 -13.31
C GLU A 113 2.07 13.17 -12.69
N MET A 114 2.14 11.84 -12.78
CA MET A 114 1.15 10.97 -12.13
C MET A 114 1.15 11.15 -10.61
N ILE A 115 2.31 11.26 -9.97
CA ILE A 115 2.44 11.46 -8.53
C ILE A 115 1.86 12.83 -8.11
N ALA A 116 2.13 13.88 -8.89
CA ALA A 116 1.54 15.20 -8.63
C ALA A 116 0.00 15.17 -8.78
N GLU A 117 -0.52 14.44 -9.76
CA GLU A 117 -1.96 14.32 -9.96
C GLU A 117 -2.64 13.47 -8.86
N VAL A 118 -1.96 12.42 -8.39
CA VAL A 118 -2.38 11.66 -7.20
C VAL A 118 -2.52 12.59 -6.00
N ASP A 119 -1.49 13.40 -5.70
CA ASP A 119 -1.52 14.34 -4.58
C ASP A 119 -2.66 15.36 -4.72
N ARG A 120 -2.88 15.88 -5.94
CA ARG A 120 -3.99 16.79 -6.24
C ARG A 120 -5.35 16.16 -5.93
N ILE A 121 -5.59 14.91 -6.35
CA ILE A 121 -6.86 14.21 -6.11
C ILE A 121 -7.07 13.93 -4.62
N LEU A 122 -6.02 13.51 -3.91
CA LEU A 122 -6.06 13.28 -2.47
C LEU A 122 -6.44 14.55 -1.71
N ASN A 123 -5.80 15.69 -2.01
CA ASN A 123 -6.10 16.96 -1.35
C ASN A 123 -7.49 17.53 -1.71
N ALA A 124 -8.08 17.12 -2.84
CA ALA A 124 -9.41 17.56 -3.26
C ALA A 124 -10.55 16.69 -2.70
N THR A 125 -10.24 15.58 -2.02
CA THR A 125 -11.23 14.59 -1.59
C THR A 125 -11.24 14.45 -0.07
N GLU A 126 -12.36 14.78 0.57
CA GLU A 126 -12.53 14.61 2.01
C GLU A 126 -12.49 13.13 2.42
N ASP A 127 -11.98 12.85 3.62
CA ASP A 127 -11.83 11.49 4.17
C ASP A 127 -11.08 10.51 3.25
N PHE A 128 -10.18 11.02 2.40
CA PHE A 128 -9.36 10.23 1.50
C PHE A 128 -7.90 10.66 1.62
N VAL A 129 -7.07 9.78 2.19
CA VAL A 129 -5.64 10.05 2.36
C VAL A 129 -4.83 8.98 1.65
N GLY A 130 -3.63 9.33 1.23
CA GLY A 130 -2.76 8.40 0.52
C GLY A 130 -1.33 8.90 0.45
N VAL A 131 -0.44 8.00 0.05
CA VAL A 131 0.98 8.32 -0.08
C VAL A 131 1.60 7.48 -1.19
N VAL A 132 2.44 8.11 -2.01
CA VAL A 132 3.42 7.39 -2.85
C VAL A 132 4.72 7.30 -2.06
N GLY A 133 4.89 6.21 -1.33
CA GLY A 133 5.98 6.05 -0.36
C GLY A 133 7.26 5.41 -0.93
N LYS A 134 7.20 4.85 -2.14
CA LYS A 134 8.31 4.12 -2.75
C LYS A 134 8.36 4.38 -4.25
N LEU A 135 9.57 4.62 -4.77
CA LEU A 135 9.87 4.80 -6.19
C LEU A 135 11.11 3.96 -6.54
N GLU A 136 11.01 3.11 -7.55
CA GLU A 136 12.12 2.37 -8.17
C GLU A 136 12.30 2.88 -9.60
N VAL A 137 13.43 3.50 -9.91
CA VAL A 137 13.74 4.01 -11.25
C VAL A 137 14.70 3.03 -11.94
N ARG A 138 14.51 2.76 -13.23
CA ARG A 138 15.43 1.93 -14.04
C ARG A 138 15.76 2.60 -15.38
N PRO A 139 17.04 2.67 -15.79
CA PRO A 139 18.22 2.12 -15.11
C PRO A 139 18.78 3.00 -13.97
N ASN A 140 18.17 4.15 -13.67
CA ASN A 140 18.61 5.10 -12.64
C ASN A 140 20.03 5.65 -12.85
N ALA A 141 20.37 6.01 -14.09
CA ALA A 141 21.64 6.64 -14.44
C ALA A 141 21.41 8.09 -14.89
N VAL A 142 22.28 9.00 -14.46
CA VAL A 142 22.14 10.46 -14.68
C VAL A 142 22.08 10.86 -16.16
N ASN A 143 22.68 10.06 -17.05
CA ASN A 143 22.78 10.32 -18.49
C ASN A 143 21.91 9.38 -19.34
N VAL A 144 20.96 8.68 -18.74
CA VAL A 144 20.04 7.77 -19.44
C VAL A 144 18.60 8.16 -19.14
N ILE A 145 17.81 8.36 -20.19
CA ILE A 145 16.36 8.55 -20.10
C ILE A 145 15.78 7.30 -19.41
N PRO A 146 15.08 7.41 -18.27
CA PRO A 146 14.51 6.27 -17.58
C PRO A 146 13.52 5.50 -18.45
N ALA A 147 13.74 4.18 -18.55
CA ALA A 147 12.87 3.28 -19.30
C ALA A 147 11.69 2.79 -18.47
N GLU A 148 11.85 2.72 -17.15
CA GLU A 148 10.82 2.20 -16.28
C GLU A 148 10.87 2.91 -14.93
N VAL A 149 9.69 3.18 -14.37
CA VAL A 149 9.52 3.58 -12.99
C VAL A 149 8.42 2.75 -12.37
N VAL A 150 8.70 2.15 -11.21
CA VAL A 150 7.70 1.47 -10.40
C VAL A 150 7.49 2.24 -9.12
N PHE A 151 6.25 2.63 -8.85
CA PHE A 151 5.90 3.28 -7.58
C PHE A 151 4.78 2.54 -6.84
N THR A 152 4.74 2.73 -5.52
CA THR A 152 3.71 2.15 -4.67
C THR A 152 2.82 3.26 -4.11
N LEU A 153 1.54 3.20 -4.43
CA LEU A 153 0.49 4.07 -3.91
C LEU A 153 -0.27 3.34 -2.80
N GLU A 154 -0.26 3.88 -1.59
CA GLU A 154 -1.14 3.45 -0.50
C GLU A 154 -2.31 4.44 -0.37
N LEU A 155 -3.52 3.91 -0.27
CA LEU A 155 -4.76 4.70 -0.12
C LEU A 155 -5.52 4.25 1.12
N ARG A 156 -6.06 5.21 1.87
CA ARG A 156 -6.88 4.98 3.06
C ARG A 156 -8.13 5.85 3.07
N SER A 157 -9.22 5.28 3.55
CA SER A 157 -10.45 6.03 3.88
C SER A 157 -11.26 5.25 4.92
N PRO A 158 -11.95 5.92 5.86
CA PRO A 158 -12.98 5.30 6.68
C PRO A 158 -14.17 4.79 5.85
N HIS A 159 -14.39 5.35 4.65
CA HIS A 159 -15.50 5.01 3.77
C HIS A 159 -15.02 4.16 2.58
N ALA A 160 -15.52 2.92 2.49
CA ALA A 160 -15.15 2.00 1.42
C ALA A 160 -15.44 2.56 0.02
N GLU A 161 -16.57 3.26 -0.14
CA GLU A 161 -16.97 3.86 -1.41
C GLU A 161 -16.09 5.04 -1.82
N VAL A 162 -15.68 5.89 -0.86
CA VAL A 162 -14.74 7.00 -1.12
C VAL A 162 -13.40 6.44 -1.60
N ARG A 163 -12.84 5.43 -0.91
CA ARG A 163 -11.61 4.77 -1.34
C ARG A 163 -11.74 4.16 -2.74
N ARG A 164 -12.87 3.49 -3.01
CA ARG A 164 -13.14 2.84 -4.30
C ARG A 164 -13.16 3.86 -5.44
N ARG A 165 -13.90 4.96 -5.28
CA ARG A 165 -14.00 6.04 -6.28
C ARG A 165 -12.68 6.79 -6.45
N GLY A 166 -12.07 7.22 -5.35
CA GLY A 166 -10.79 7.94 -5.40
C GLY A 166 -9.68 7.12 -6.06
N ARG A 167 -9.64 5.80 -5.84
CA ARG A 167 -8.77 4.89 -6.59
C ARG A 167 -9.09 4.89 -8.08
N GLU A 168 -10.37 4.76 -8.46
CA GLU A 168 -10.78 4.74 -9.87
C GLU A 168 -10.41 6.04 -10.59
N ASP A 169 -10.62 7.18 -9.94
CA ASP A 169 -10.26 8.51 -10.45
C ASP A 169 -8.74 8.65 -10.63
N ILE A 170 -7.96 8.25 -9.62
CA ILE A 170 -6.49 8.24 -9.70
C ILE A 170 -6.01 7.35 -10.84
N LEU A 171 -6.49 6.11 -10.93
CA LEU A 171 -6.06 5.18 -11.97
C LEU A 171 -6.49 5.65 -13.36
N ALA A 172 -7.64 6.30 -13.50
CA ALA A 172 -8.08 6.91 -14.75
C ALA A 172 -7.15 8.07 -15.15
N ALA A 173 -6.84 8.98 -14.22
CA ALA A 173 -5.95 10.11 -14.46
C ALA A 173 -4.54 9.65 -14.84
N CYS A 174 -3.98 8.67 -14.12
CA CYS A 174 -2.67 8.08 -14.45
C CYS A 174 -2.66 7.45 -15.85
N ARG A 175 -3.72 6.75 -16.26
CA ARG A 175 -3.83 6.19 -17.62
C ARG A 175 -3.89 7.27 -18.69
N GLN A 176 -4.63 8.36 -18.44
CA GLN A 176 -4.70 9.50 -19.36
C GLN A 176 -3.32 10.16 -19.53
N LEU A 177 -2.60 10.39 -18.43
CA LEU A 177 -1.24 10.93 -18.44
C LEU A 177 -0.27 9.99 -19.16
N ALA A 178 -0.36 8.68 -18.92
CA ALA A 178 0.46 7.70 -19.62
C ALA A 178 0.22 7.77 -21.14
N GLN A 179 -1.04 7.79 -21.57
CA GLN A 179 -1.41 7.87 -22.98
C GLN A 179 -0.92 9.17 -23.63
N ALA A 180 -1.08 10.31 -22.97
CA ALA A 180 -0.64 11.61 -23.46
C ALA A 180 0.89 11.67 -23.70
N ARG A 181 1.66 10.82 -23.01
CA ARG A 181 3.12 10.74 -23.11
C ARG A 181 3.63 9.52 -23.86
N GLU A 182 2.74 8.75 -24.48
CA GLU A 182 3.06 7.48 -25.16
C GLU A 182 3.80 6.48 -24.24
N LEU A 183 3.43 6.45 -22.96
CA LEU A 183 3.92 5.52 -21.95
C LEU A 183 2.92 4.38 -21.75
N SER A 184 3.42 3.23 -21.34
CA SER A 184 2.61 2.12 -20.87
C SER A 184 2.46 2.18 -19.36
N LEU A 185 1.27 1.87 -18.84
CA LEU A 185 0.98 1.80 -17.43
C LEU A 185 0.32 0.45 -17.11
N THR A 186 0.90 -0.28 -16.16
CA THR A 186 0.37 -1.56 -15.65
C THR A 186 0.34 -1.57 -14.13
#